data_AF-A0A447KLC5-F1
#
_entry.id   AF-A0A447KLC5-F1
#
_cell.length_a   1.000
_cell.length_b   1.000
_cell.length_c   1.000
_cell.angle_alpha   90.00
_cell.angle_beta   90.00
_cell.angle_gamma   90.00
#
_symmetry.space_group_name_H-M   'P 1'
#
loop_
_entity.id
_entity.type
_entity.pdbx_description
1 polymer ?
#
loop_
_entity_poly.entity_id
_entity_poly.type
_entity_poly.pdbx_seq_one_letter_code
_entity_poly.pdbx_strand_id
1 'polypeptide(L)' 'MAVAPADMHAEWVTPQQWLNSVVSEGWRLLWLTLPDGRSAALVPVSGVTNSAAMQTLAQQVPGRRLD' A
#
# COMPACT_ATOMS: atom_id res chain seq x y z
N MET A 1 -31.49 10.73 8.86
CA MET A 1 -30.16 11.14 9.36
C MET A 1 -29.38 11.71 8.19
N ALA A 2 -28.89 12.94 8.27
CA ALA A 2 -28.07 13.52 7.21
C ALA A 2 -26.63 13.04 7.36
N VAL A 3 -26.04 12.52 6.28
CA VAL A 3 -24.61 12.15 6.22
C VAL A 3 -23.81 13.44 6.02
N ALA A 4 -22.81 13.67 6.87
CA ALA A 4 -21.91 14.81 6.72
C ALA A 4 -21.12 14.70 5.39
N PRO A 5 -20.84 15.81 4.71
CA PRO A 5 -20.07 15.80 3.47
C PRO A 5 -18.68 15.19 3.72
N ALA A 6 -18.23 14.35 2.79
CA ALA A 6 -16.91 13.73 2.87
C ALA A 6 -15.83 14.82 2.80
N ASP A 7 -14.92 14.81 3.77
CA ASP A 7 -13.74 15.65 3.72
C ASP A 7 -12.82 15.17 2.59
N MET A 8 -12.44 16.08 1.70
CA MET A 8 -11.66 15.81 0.49
C MET A 8 -10.25 16.41 0.54
N HIS A 9 -9.78 16.86 1.71
CA HIS A 9 -8.42 17.34 1.83
C HIS A 9 -7.40 16.21 1.64
N ALA A 10 -6.37 16.47 0.82
CA ALA A 10 -5.30 15.52 0.58
C ALA A 10 -4.41 15.41 1.83
N GLU A 11 -4.45 14.26 2.49
CA GLU A 11 -3.65 13.98 3.69
C GLU A 11 -2.56 12.95 3.37
N TRP A 12 -1.33 13.24 3.82
CA TRP A 12 -0.23 12.29 3.73
C TRP A 12 -0.36 11.26 4.85
N VAL A 13 -0.63 10.02 4.47
CA VAL A 13 -0.75 8.90 5.41
C VAL A 13 0.53 8.07 5.42
N THR A 14 0.96 7.66 6.60
CA THR A 14 2.02 6.66 6.73
C THR A 14 1.48 5.27 6.35
N PRO A 15 2.34 4.32 5.93
CA PRO A 15 1.90 2.95 5.64
C PRO A 15 1.13 2.28 6.78
N GLN A 16 1.55 2.53 8.03
CA GLN A 16 0.94 1.95 9.22
C GLN A 16 -0.44 2.56 9.53
N GLN A 17 -0.64 3.86 9.28
CA GLN A 17 -1.95 4.50 9.39
C GLN A 17 -2.91 4.00 8.31
N TRP A 18 -2.40 3.84 7.08
CA TRP A 18 -3.18 3.33 5.97
C TRP A 18 -3.68 1.90 6.23
N LEU A 19 -2.81 0.98 6.64
CA LEU A 19 -3.15 -0.42 6.94
C LEU A 19 -4.21 -0.56 8.04
N ASN A 20 -4.29 0.40 8.96
CA ASN A 20 -5.28 0.40 10.03
C ASN A 20 -6.59 1.13 9.65
N SER A 21 -6.72 1.59 8.41
CA SER A 21 -7.90 2.35 7.95
C SER A 21 -8.87 1.47 7.16
N VAL A 22 -10.15 1.84 7.17
CA VAL A 22 -11.18 1.23 6.30
C VAL A 22 -10.86 1.35 4.81
N VAL A 23 -9.99 2.29 4.42
CA VAL A 23 -9.54 2.45 3.03
C VAL A 23 -8.63 1.31 2.59
N SER A 24 -7.94 0.65 3.53
CA SER A 24 -7.14 -0.55 3.24
C SER A 24 -7.98 -1.83 3.14
N GLU A 25 -9.26 -1.80 3.49
CA GLU A 25 -10.16 -2.93 3.32
C GLU A 25 -10.44 -3.16 1.81
N GLY A 26 -10.13 -4.36 1.31
CA GLY A 26 -10.24 -4.71 -0.12
C GLY A 26 -8.91 -4.64 -0.90
N TRP A 27 -8.96 -4.67 -2.23
CA TRP A 27 -7.78 -4.71 -3.12
C TRP A 27 -7.15 -3.33 -3.39
N ARG A 28 -7.40 -2.33 -2.54
CA ARG A 28 -6.88 -0.97 -2.78
C ARG A 28 -5.39 -0.95 -2.45
N LEU A 29 -4.58 -0.44 -3.38
CA LEU A 29 -3.12 -0.38 -3.25
C LEU A 29 -2.71 1.00 -2.73
N LEU A 30 -1.70 1.04 -1.84
CA LEU A 30 -1.03 2.30 -1.52
C LEU A 30 0.09 2.54 -2.53
N TRP A 31 -0.03 3.61 -3.31
CA TRP A 31 1.01 4.05 -4.23
C TRP A 31 1.94 5.04 -3.54
N LEU A 32 3.25 4.82 -3.69
CA LEU A 32 4.31 5.63 -3.12
C LEU A 32 5.20 6.16 -4.23
N THR A 33 5.64 7.41 -4.10
CA THR A 33 6.73 7.96 -4.91
C THR A 33 8.02 7.86 -4.10
N LEU A 34 9.03 7.19 -4.66
CA LEU A 34 10.35 7.07 -4.07
C LEU A 34 11.22 8.30 -4.40
N PRO A 35 12.26 8.60 -3.61
CA PRO A 35 13.10 9.80 -3.82
C PRO A 35 13.78 9.88 -5.20
N ASP A 36 13.96 8.75 -5.88
CA ASP A 36 14.53 8.65 -7.21
C ASP A 36 13.48 8.71 -8.34
N GLY A 37 12.24 9.10 -8.02
CA GLY A 37 11.15 9.24 -8.98
C GLY A 37 10.46 7.91 -9.35
N ARG A 38 10.88 6.79 -8.76
CA ARG A 38 10.20 5.50 -8.98
C ARG A 38 8.88 5.44 -8.21
N SER A 39 7.94 4.68 -8.76
CA SER A 39 6.70 4.34 -8.06
C SER A 39 6.82 2.97 -7.38
N ALA A 40 6.27 2.86 -6.18
CA ALA A 40 6.09 1.59 -5.48
C ALA A 40 4.62 1.41 -5.09
N ALA A 41 4.16 0.16 -5.03
CA ALA A 41 2.82 -0.18 -4.53
C ALA A 41 2.95 -1.07 -3.30
N LEU A 42 2.22 -0.76 -2.22
CA LEU A 42 2.01 -1.70 -1.13
C LEU A 42 0.76 -2.53 -1.41
N VAL A 43 0.95 -3.84 -1.44
CA VAL A 43 -0.11 -4.82 -1.59
C VAL A 43 -0.32 -5.49 -0.22
N PRO A 44 -1.51 -5.38 0.38
CA PRO A 44 -1.83 -6.13 1.59
C PRO A 44 -1.96 -7.60 1.22
N VAL A 45 -1.22 -8.46 1.93
CA VAL A 45 -1.25 -9.92 1.76
C VAL A 45 -1.71 -10.58 3.06
N SER A 46 -2.59 -11.57 2.95
CA SER A 46 -3.08 -12.35 4.09
C SER A 46 -2.47 -13.74 4.10
N GLY A 47 -2.44 -14.38 5.27
CA GLY A 47 -1.95 -15.77 5.41
C GLY A 47 -0.42 -15.93 5.38
N VAL A 48 0.36 -14.85 5.36
CA VAL A 48 1.81 -14.91 5.46
C VAL A 48 2.21 -15.20 6.90
N THR A 49 2.70 -16.42 7.16
CA THR A 49 3.19 -16.84 8.48
C THR A 49 4.71 -16.76 8.62
N ASN A 50 5.43 -16.62 7.50
CA ASN A 50 6.89 -16.50 7.45
C ASN A 50 7.31 -15.30 6.60
N SER A 51 7.50 -14.16 7.26
CA SER A 51 7.88 -12.90 6.61
C SER A 51 9.27 -12.94 5.99
N ALA A 52 10.22 -13.68 6.57
CA ALA A 52 11.57 -13.80 6.04
C ALA A 52 11.59 -14.55 4.69
N ALA A 53 10.86 -15.66 4.58
CA ALA A 53 10.73 -16.40 3.32
C ALA A 53 10.03 -15.57 2.23
N MET A 54 9.01 -14.79 2.60
CA MET A 54 8.36 -13.85 1.68
C MET A 54 9.37 -12.82 1.17
N GLN A 55 10.16 -12.23 2.07
CA GLN A 55 11.18 -11.23 1.71
C GLN A 55 12.24 -11.81 0.75
N THR A 56 12.64 -13.07 0.92
CA THR A 56 13.55 -13.75 -0.01
C THR A 56 12.91 -13.91 -1.39
N LEU A 57 11.65 -14.31 -1.47
CA LEU A 57 10.94 -14.44 -2.75
C LEU A 57 10.77 -13.09 -3.44
N ALA A 58 10.44 -12.04 -2.69
CA ALA A 58 10.31 -10.69 -3.23
C ALA A 58 11.60 -10.18 -3.89
N GLN A 59 12.77 -10.55 -3.35
CA GLN A 59 14.07 -10.20 -3.94
C GLN A 59 14.36 -10.96 -5.25
N GLN A 60 13.72 -12.11 -5.46
CA GLN A 60 13.87 -12.90 -6.69
C GLN A 60 12.96 -12.42 -7.82
N VAL A 61 11.97 -11.59 -7.51
CA VAL A 61 11.04 -11.02 -8.50
C VAL A 61 11.41 -9.55 -8.71
N PRO A 62 12.15 -9.20 -9.78
CA PRO A 62 12.42 -7.80 -10.08
C PRO A 62 11.10 -7.05 -10.26
N GLY A 63 10.97 -5.90 -9.59
CA GLY A 63 9.84 -5.00 -9.78
C GLY A 63 9.70 -4.65 -11.26
N ARG A 64 8.56 -5.01 -11.87
CA ARG A 64 8.35 -4.82 -13.31
C ARG A 64 8.20 -3.32 -13.60
N ARG A 65 9.15 -2.78 -14.36
CA ARG A 65 9.07 -1.45 -14.99
C ARG A 65 7.86 -1.45 -15.93
N LEU A 66 6.92 -0.54 -15.71
CA LEU A 66 5.93 -0.18 -16.73
C LEU A 66 6.58 0.95 -17.54
N ASP A 67 7.08 0.64 -18.71
CA ASP A 67 7.40 1.61 -19.76
C ASP A 67 6.22 1.83 -20.70
#